data_AF-A0AAN6PYA5-F1
#
_entry.id   AF-A0AAN6PYA5-F1
#
_cell.length_a   1.000
_cell.length_b   1.000
_cell.length_c   1.000
_cell.angle_alpha   90.00
_cell.angle_beta   90.00
_cell.angle_gamma   90.00
#
_symmetry.space_group_name_H-M   'P 1'
#
loop_
_entity.id
_entity.type
_entity.pdbx_description
1 polymer ?
#
loop_
_entity_poly.entity_id
_entity_poly.type
_entity_poly.pdbx_seq_one_letter_code
_entity_poly.pdbx_strand_id
1 'polypeptide(L)'
;MTVLDRHPTLFALGITLLEILLGSTLDALRKPSERDLAFPGDERRIIRDSVTAHRLLEKRVSRVSLSYKAVVERCMGCAASRDLDEEDFRREVNNRVVLELEAILKYTSLGD
;
A
#
# COMPACT_ATOMS: atom_id res chain seq x y z
N MET A 1 -3.54 17.87 -11.49
CA MET A 1 -2.28 17.10 -11.39
C MET A 1 -2.27 16.37 -10.07
N THR A 2 -2.62 15.08 -10.06
CA THR A 2 -2.53 14.23 -8.88
C THR A 2 -1.07 14.00 -8.55
N VAL A 3 -0.61 14.58 -7.43
CA VAL A 3 0.73 14.33 -6.90
C VAL A 3 0.71 12.92 -6.30
N LEU A 4 1.04 11.93 -7.12
CA LEU A 4 0.82 10.52 -6.80
C LEU A 4 1.93 9.90 -5.96
N ASP A 5 2.99 10.64 -5.62
CA ASP A 5 4.02 10.10 -4.75
C ASP A 5 4.88 11.19 -4.14
N ARG A 6 4.63 11.51 -2.86
CA ARG A 6 5.60 12.30 -2.08
C ARG A 6 6.44 11.42 -1.16
N HIS A 7 6.20 10.10 -1.12
CA HIS A 7 6.91 9.20 -0.21
C HIS A 7 7.13 7.78 -0.80
N PRO A 8 8.13 7.60 -1.66
CA PRO A 8 8.34 6.34 -2.39
C PRO A 8 8.59 5.15 -1.47
N THR A 9 9.15 5.38 -0.28
CA THR A 9 9.39 4.34 0.72
C THR A 9 8.08 3.80 1.31
N LEU A 10 7.15 4.70 1.66
CA LEU A 10 5.84 4.29 2.16
C LEU A 10 4.99 3.65 1.06
N PHE A 11 5.09 4.14 -0.17
CA PHE A 11 4.43 3.51 -1.30
C PHE A 11 4.92 2.07 -1.50
N ALA A 12 6.25 1.87 -1.55
CA ALA A 12 6.85 0.54 -1.67
C ALA A 12 6.47 -0.39 -0.51
N LEU A 13 6.39 0.14 0.72
CA LEU A 13 5.90 -0.60 1.87
C LEU A 13 4.43 -1.04 1.67
N GLY A 14 3.56 -0.16 1.19
CA GLY A 14 2.17 -0.49 0.89
C GLY A 14 2.04 -1.62 -0.12
N ILE A 15 2.83 -1.58 -1.20
CA ILE A 15 2.89 -2.68 -2.19
C ILE A 15 3.37 -3.97 -1.53
N THR A 16 4.43 -3.91 -0.73
CA THR A 16 5.00 -5.10 -0.07
C THR A 16 4.00 -5.75 0.87
N LEU A 17 3.27 -4.97 1.68
CA LEU A 17 2.21 -5.48 2.56
C LEU A 17 1.08 -6.14 1.76
N LEU A 18 0.69 -5.55 0.62
CA LEU A 18 -0.30 -6.14 -0.26
C LEU A 18 0.17 -7.49 -0.82
N GLU A 19 1.43 -7.59 -1.26
CA GLU A 19 2.02 -8.83 -1.77
C GLU A 19 2.11 -9.92 -0.68
N ILE A 20 2.46 -9.54 0.56
CA ILE A 20 2.47 -10.45 1.72
C ILE A 20 1.07 -11.05 1.93
N LEU A 21 0.03 -10.21 1.99
CA LEU A 21 -1.33 -10.69 2.23
C LEU A 21 -1.84 -11.60 1.10
N LEU A 22 -1.44 -11.32 -0.15
CA LEU A 22 -1.89 -12.07 -1.31
C LEU A 22 -1.02 -13.30 -1.63
N GLY A 23 0.14 -13.44 -1.00
CA GLY A 23 1.10 -14.51 -1.26
C GLY A 23 1.62 -14.52 -2.71
N SER A 24 1.64 -13.36 -3.38
CA SER A 24 2.03 -13.24 -4.79
C SER A 24 2.45 -11.81 -5.11
N THR A 25 3.38 -11.67 -6.06
CA THR A 25 3.85 -10.35 -6.47
C THR A 25 2.77 -9.57 -7.22
N LEU A 26 2.86 -8.24 -7.16
CA LEU A 26 1.96 -7.33 -7.87
C LEU A 26 2.01 -7.57 -9.37
N ASP A 27 3.21 -7.85 -9.91
CA ASP A 27 3.40 -8.12 -11.33
C ASP A 27 2.78 -9.45 -11.80
N ALA A 28 2.82 -10.49 -10.95
CA ALA A 28 2.16 -11.76 -11.21
C ALA A 28 0.63 -11.62 -11.19
N LEU A 29 0.11 -10.72 -10.35
CA LEU A 29 -1.32 -10.46 -10.20
C LEU A 29 -1.86 -9.38 -11.16
N ARG A 30 -0.98 -8.77 -11.96
CA ARG A 30 -1.30 -7.74 -12.93
C ARG A 30 -2.05 -8.31 -14.12
N LYS A 31 -3.11 -7.63 -14.54
CA LYS A 31 -3.88 -8.01 -15.73
C LYS A 31 -3.16 -7.57 -17.00
N PRO A 32 -3.37 -8.27 -18.13
CA PRO A 32 -2.86 -7.82 -19.43
C PRO A 32 -3.25 -6.37 -19.75
N SER A 33 -4.51 -6.01 -19.54
CA SER A 33 -5.03 -4.65 -19.75
C SER A 33 -4.35 -3.57 -18.90
N GLU A 34 -3.66 -3.95 -17.82
CA GLU A 34 -2.92 -3.04 -16.94
C GLU A 34 -1.45 -2.92 -17.35
N ARG A 35 -0.90 -3.91 -18.08
CA ARG A 35 0.47 -3.90 -18.58
C ARG A 35 0.64 -2.91 -19.73
N ASP A 36 -0.37 -2.82 -20.57
CA ASP A 36 -0.38 -1.96 -21.77
C ASP A 36 -0.68 -0.50 -21.44
N LEU A 37 -0.93 -0.18 -20.16
CA LEU A 37 -1.04 1.20 -19.70
C LEU A 37 0.34 1.86 -19.74
N ALA A 38 0.60 2.60 -20.81
CA ALA A 38 1.70 3.55 -20.90
C ALA A 38 1.21 4.92 -20.44
N PHE A 39 1.71 5.39 -19.29
CA PHE A 39 1.47 6.75 -18.83
C PHE A 39 2.70 7.59 -19.14
N PRO A 40 2.58 8.65 -19.95
CA PRO A 40 3.68 9.58 -20.19
C PRO A 40 4.22 10.12 -18.86
N GLY A 41 5.52 9.91 -18.59
CA GLY A 41 6.18 10.35 -17.35
C GLY A 41 6.12 9.36 -16.17
N ASP A 42 5.53 8.16 -16.33
CA ASP A 42 5.51 7.11 -15.29
C ASP A 42 6.76 6.22 -15.35
N GLU A 43 7.95 6.83 -15.29
CA GLU A 43 9.23 6.12 -15.43
C GLU A 43 9.45 5.08 -14.32
N ARG A 44 8.85 5.32 -13.15
CA ARG A 44 8.93 4.43 -11.98
C ARG A 44 7.79 3.42 -11.88
N ARG A 45 6.89 3.37 -12.88
CA ARG A 45 5.71 2.48 -12.90
C ARG A 45 4.73 2.68 -11.73
N ILE A 46 4.81 3.82 -11.04
CA ILE A 46 4.01 4.16 -9.85
C ILE A 46 2.53 4.19 -10.20
N ILE A 47 2.17 4.78 -11.34
CA ILE A 47 0.75 4.88 -11.75
C ILE A 47 0.22 3.48 -12.05
N ARG A 48 0.99 2.67 -12.78
CA ARG A 48 0.62 1.29 -13.08
C ARG A 48 0.50 0.42 -11.81
N ASP A 49 1.43 0.55 -10.89
CA ASP A 49 1.43 -0.16 -9.61
C ASP A 49 0.22 0.28 -8.78
N SER A 50 -0.06 1.58 -8.73
CA SER A 50 -1.23 2.16 -8.06
C SER A 50 -2.54 1.59 -8.60
N VAL A 51 -2.71 1.52 -9.93
CA VAL A 51 -3.91 0.95 -10.56
C VAL A 51 -4.09 -0.51 -10.17
N THR A 52 -3.00 -1.29 -10.24
CA THR A 52 -3.03 -2.73 -9.90
C THR A 52 -3.37 -2.91 -8.42
N ALA A 53 -2.74 -2.13 -7.54
CA ALA A 53 -2.92 -2.20 -6.10
C ALA A 53 -4.33 -1.81 -5.67
N HIS A 54 -4.89 -0.71 -6.18
CA HIS A 54 -6.27 -0.29 -5.87
C HIS A 54 -7.28 -1.37 -6.27
N ARG A 55 -7.13 -1.98 -7.46
CA ARG A 55 -8.01 -3.08 -7.86
C ARG A 55 -7.93 -4.26 -6.90
N LEU A 56 -6.73 -4.64 -6.47
CA LEU A 56 -6.52 -5.77 -5.56
C LEU A 56 -7.06 -5.47 -4.16
N LEU A 57 -6.86 -4.25 -3.66
CA LEU A 57 -7.45 -3.80 -2.41
C LEU A 57 -8.97 -3.91 -2.43
N GLU A 58 -9.61 -3.41 -3.48
CA GLU A 58 -11.07 -3.40 -3.59
C GLU A 58 -11.68 -4.78 -3.81
N LYS A 59 -11.01 -5.65 -4.58
CA LYS A 59 -11.61 -6.94 -4.99
C LYS A 59 -11.19 -8.13 -4.14
N ARG A 60 -10.03 -8.07 -3.49
CA ARG A 60 -9.48 -9.19 -2.71
C ARG A 60 -9.35 -8.82 -1.24
N VAL A 61 -8.61 -7.77 -0.91
CA VAL A 61 -8.30 -7.44 0.49
C VAL A 61 -9.54 -7.02 1.28
N SER A 62 -10.43 -6.24 0.68
CA SER A 62 -11.71 -5.81 1.30
C SER A 62 -12.57 -6.98 1.80
N ARG A 63 -12.42 -8.17 1.20
CA ARG A 63 -13.15 -9.39 1.56
C ARG A 63 -12.49 -10.17 2.70
N VAL A 64 -11.22 -9.90 2.97
CA VAL A 64 -10.41 -10.58 4.00
C VAL A 64 -10.31 -9.71 5.25
N SER A 65 -9.91 -8.45 5.11
CA SER A 65 -9.74 -7.54 6.23
C SER A 65 -9.84 -6.08 5.79
N LEU A 66 -10.86 -5.39 6.29
CA LEU A 66 -11.04 -3.95 6.10
C LEU A 66 -9.95 -3.15 6.81
N SER A 67 -9.49 -3.62 7.97
CA SER A 67 -8.41 -2.97 8.73
C SER A 67 -7.08 -3.06 7.98
N TYR A 68 -6.75 -4.23 7.42
CA TYR A 68 -5.54 -4.39 6.61
C TYR A 68 -5.59 -3.54 5.34
N LYS A 69 -6.76 -3.49 4.67
CA LYS A 69 -6.99 -2.58 3.53
C LYS A 69 -6.65 -1.14 3.91
N ALA A 70 -7.19 -0.64 5.01
CA ALA A 70 -6.99 0.74 5.46
C ALA A 70 -5.52 1.06 5.74
N VAL A 71 -4.76 0.11 6.31
CA VAL A 71 -3.30 0.29 6.51
C VAL A 71 -2.58 0.46 5.18
N VAL A 72 -2.83 -0.42 4.20
CA VAL A 72 -2.18 -0.35 2.89
C VAL A 72 -2.55 0.94 2.15
N GLU A 73 -3.81 1.38 2.24
CA GLU A 73 -4.24 2.67 1.68
C GLU A 73 -3.54 3.86 2.32
N ARG A 74 -3.32 3.86 3.64
CA ARG A 74 -2.57 4.92 4.32
C ARG A 74 -1.11 4.98 3.87
N CYS A 75 -0.48 3.83 3.63
CA CYS A 75 0.88 3.77 3.09
C CYS A 75 0.96 4.40 1.69
N MET A 76 0.04 4.01 0.79
CA MET A 76 0.07 4.46 -0.61
C MET A 76 -0.49 5.88 -0.82
N GLY A 77 -1.40 6.33 0.04
CA GLY A 77 -2.05 7.64 -0.05
C GLY A 77 -1.28 8.76 0.67
N CYS A 78 -0.07 8.51 1.17
CA CYS A 78 0.68 9.51 1.92
C CYS A 78 1.19 10.63 1.01
N ALA A 79 0.43 11.72 0.95
CA ALA A 79 0.76 12.93 0.21
C ALA A 79 1.58 13.94 1.02
N ALA A 80 2.09 13.55 2.21
CA ALA A 80 2.93 14.42 3.01
C ALA A 80 4.26 14.67 2.27
N SER A 81 4.70 15.93 2.20
CA SER A 81 6.04 16.28 1.69
C SER A 81 7.16 16.06 2.73
N ARG A 82 6.85 15.35 3.81
CA ARG A 82 7.72 15.15 4.97
C ARG A 82 8.48 13.85 4.79
N ASP A 83 9.74 13.80 5.21
CA ASP A 83 10.54 12.59 5.06
C ASP A 83 10.50 11.71 6.33
N LEU A 84 10.75 10.41 6.18
CA LEU A 84 10.92 9.46 7.28
C LEU A 84 12.16 9.75 8.13
N ASP A 85 13.01 10.70 7.76
CA ASP A 85 14.09 11.19 8.63
C ASP A 85 13.56 12.10 9.75
N GLU A 86 12.37 12.68 9.58
CA GLU A 86 11.72 13.48 10.61
C GLU A 86 11.11 12.59 11.70
N GLU A 87 11.53 12.77 12.96
CA GLU A 87 11.04 11.98 14.09
C GLU A 87 9.52 12.03 14.24
N ASP A 88 8.94 13.23 14.17
CA ASP A 88 7.49 13.41 14.29
C ASP A 88 6.72 12.69 13.18
N PHE A 89 7.27 12.65 11.96
CA PHE A 89 6.65 11.94 10.86
C PHE A 89 6.77 10.42 11.04
N ARG A 90 7.93 9.90 11.47
CA ARG A 90 8.06 8.48 11.84
C ARG A 90 7.09 8.07 12.93
N ARG A 91 6.88 8.93 13.93
CA ARG A 91 5.91 8.68 15.00
C ARG A 91 4.47 8.61 14.46
N GLU A 92 4.11 9.53 13.56
CA GLU A 92 2.82 9.50 12.88
C GLU A 92 2.62 8.19 12.07
N VAL A 93 3.63 7.80 11.28
CA VAL A 93 3.62 6.55 10.51
C VAL A 93 3.51 5.34 11.43
N ASN A 94 4.29 5.29 12.51
CA ASN A 94 4.23 4.20 13.50
C ASN A 94 2.80 4.06 14.06
N ASN A 95 2.20 5.17 14.48
CA ASN A 95 0.85 5.17 15.05
C ASN A 95 -0.22 4.70 14.05
N ARG A 96 -0.12 5.09 12.78
CA ARG A 96 -1.17 4.85 11.77
C ARG A 96 -1.01 3.57 10.96
N VAL A 97 0.20 3.01 10.94
CA VAL A 97 0.55 1.82 10.15
C VAL A 97 0.99 0.69 11.08
N VAL A 98 2.03 0.92 11.89
CA VAL A 98 2.65 -0.16 12.68
C VAL A 98 1.73 -0.63 13.81
N LEU A 99 1.21 0.28 14.63
CA LEU A 99 0.31 -0.11 15.73
C LEU A 99 -0.97 -0.79 15.24
N GLU A 100 -1.47 -0.39 14.08
CA GLU A 100 -2.65 -1.00 13.46
C GLU A 100 -2.34 -2.42 12.95
N LEU A 101 -1.16 -2.65 12.36
CA LEU A 101 -0.70 -3.99 12.01
C LEU A 101 -0.52 -4.87 13.25
N GLU A 102 0.06 -4.34 14.33
CA GLU A 102 0.19 -5.08 15.59
C GLU A 102 -1.16 -5.45 16.19
N ALA A 103 -2.14 -4.53 16.13
CA ALA A 103 -3.49 -4.81 16.57
C ALA A 103 -4.11 -5.95 15.75
N ILE A 104 -4.01 -5.90 14.42
CA ILE A 104 -4.49 -6.96 13.52
C ILE A 104 -3.87 -8.31 13.92
N LEU A 105 -2.54 -8.37 14.13
CA LEU A 105 -1.85 -9.59 14.53
C LEU A 105 -2.36 -10.14 15.87
N LYS A 106 -2.53 -9.28 16.87
CA LYS A 106 -3.05 -9.67 18.20
C LYS A 106 -4.45 -10.26 18.09
N TYR A 107 -5.34 -9.63 17.32
CA TYR A 107 -6.68 -10.15 17.10
C TYR A 107 -6.68 -11.50 16.38
N THR A 108 -5.80 -11.71 15.40
CA THR A 108 -5.69 -13.01 14.73
C THR A 108 -5.11 -14.09 15.65
N SER A 109 -4.19 -13.75 16.55
CA SER A 109 -3.59 -14.70 17.50
C SER A 109 -4.48 -15.06 18.70
N LEU A 110 -5.48 -14.23 19.00
CA LEU A 110 -6.47 -14.49 20.06
C LEU A 110 -7.68 -15.30 19.56
N GLY A 111 -7.70 -15.65 18.27
CA GLY A 111 -8.75 -16.44 17.63
C GLY A 111 -8.42 -17.94 17.49
N ASP A 112 -7.25 -18.37 17.96
CA ASP A 112 -6.82 -19.78 18.12
C ASP A 112 -6.96 -20.23 19.59
#